data_AF-A0A9D4GEM3-F1
#
_entry.id   AF-A0A9D4GEM3-F1
#
_cell.length_a   1.000
_cell.length_b   1.000
_cell.length_c   1.000
_cell.angle_alpha   90.00
_cell.angle_beta   90.00
_cell.angle_gamma   90.00
#
_symmetry.space_group_name_H-M   'P 1'
#
loop_
_entity.id
_entity.type
_entity.pdbx_description
1 polymer ?
#
loop_
_entity_poly.entity_id
_entity_poly.type
_entity_poly.pdbx_seq_one_letter_code
_entity_poly.pdbx_strand_id
1 'polypeptide(L)'
;MNTCAHPGHCILFLERPAHRRLTIIHNALCGNGRGDIILSSGLFVDEWKALDRRYPQYTCSEKIVHYERAGPSLPMSVGGVSYADRILSLPCHCPSILQRWAARHRHWPSPDIVQKVVSLGAYLTPVGSKGSEQTHMEWRICFNTGETELVNNLNDTQAKVYVLLKMILKNVLRPCKKEITSYVMKNIVLWQAESNPQNEFRERSLFHWLHDGLRGLRTAILTQKLSYYMIPERNLMAATGLHDTQRNKWVADITDMMADGPRVILRLQKIRKAVIASPEPMLWFSKRRMELEILSMQSMQFRLRDIICRNKNGVVESDTILSDINRRTWEIGIDVVLRAISEGGDVDNTIQYYQGLLMA
;
A
#
# COMPACT_ATOMS: atom_id res chain seq x y z
N MET A 1 16.26 22.61 12.16
CA MET A 1 15.08 21.69 12.15
C MET A 1 15.42 20.47 12.99
N ASN A 2 14.72 20.24 14.10
CA ASN A 2 15.12 19.21 15.07
C ASN A 2 14.21 17.98 14.97
N THR A 3 14.81 16.79 14.98
CA THR A 3 14.11 15.51 15.01
C THR A 3 13.44 15.29 16.36
N CYS A 4 12.18 14.86 16.35
CA CYS A 4 11.48 14.45 17.57
C CYS A 4 11.97 13.07 18.04
N ALA A 5 11.56 12.67 19.25
CA ALA A 5 11.72 11.30 19.73
C ALA A 5 11.03 10.24 18.82
N HIS A 6 10.14 10.69 17.93
CA HIS A 6 9.41 9.89 16.96
C HIS A 6 10.10 9.94 15.58
N PRO A 7 10.77 8.86 15.11
CA PRO A 7 11.48 8.89 13.84
C PRO A 7 10.59 9.26 12.66
N GLY A 8 11.11 10.09 11.75
CA GLY A 8 10.37 10.66 10.63
C GLY A 8 9.35 11.75 11.01
N HIS A 9 9.39 12.27 12.24
CA HIS A 9 8.68 13.47 12.66
C HIS A 9 9.66 14.51 13.23
N CYS A 10 9.30 15.79 13.13
CA CYS A 10 10.10 16.92 13.57
C CYS A 10 9.23 18.10 14.02
N ILE A 11 9.80 18.99 14.83
CA ILE A 11 9.21 20.30 15.14
C ILE A 11 9.92 21.37 14.31
N LEU A 12 9.14 22.33 13.82
CA LEU A 12 9.59 23.40 12.94
C LEU A 12 9.78 24.68 13.75
N PHE A 13 11.02 24.99 14.09
CA PHE A 13 11.42 26.20 14.82
C PHE A 13 11.63 27.36 13.83
N LEU A 14 11.25 28.58 14.23
CA LEU A 14 11.36 29.76 13.37
C LEU A 14 12.58 30.61 13.74
N GLU A 15 13.70 30.36 13.06
CA GLU A 15 15.01 30.99 13.35
C GLU A 15 15.05 32.51 13.11
N ARG A 16 14.19 33.07 12.24
CA ARG A 16 14.09 34.52 11.98
C ARG A 16 12.66 34.97 11.64
N PRO A 17 12.21 36.15 12.09
CA PRO A 17 10.92 36.73 11.68
C PRO A 17 11.02 37.30 10.25
N ALA A 18 10.43 36.59 9.27
CA ALA A 18 10.35 37.07 7.89
C ALA A 18 9.48 38.34 7.75
N HIS A 19 9.97 39.36 7.04
CA HIS A 19 9.30 40.66 6.84
C HIS A 19 7.96 40.59 6.08
N ARG A 20 7.72 39.51 5.33
CA ARG A 20 6.40 39.12 4.82
C ARG A 20 6.16 37.66 5.15
N ARG A 21 5.11 37.39 5.94
CA ARG A 21 4.59 36.03 6.21
C ARG A 21 3.26 35.89 5.49
N LEU A 22 2.99 34.72 4.90
CA LEU A 22 1.63 34.34 4.54
C LEU A 22 0.80 34.24 5.83
N THR A 23 -0.41 34.80 5.85
CA THR A 23 -1.27 34.88 7.05
C THR A 23 -1.49 33.52 7.72
N ILE A 24 -1.67 32.46 6.91
CA ILE A 24 -1.80 31.06 7.35
C ILE A 24 -0.57 30.59 8.12
N ILE A 25 0.64 30.95 7.66
CA ILE A 25 1.89 30.60 8.34
C ILE A 25 2.02 31.43 9.62
N HIS A 26 1.70 32.73 9.58
CA HIS A 26 1.75 33.62 10.73
C HIS A 26 0.87 33.12 11.88
N ASN A 27 -0.39 32.84 11.60
CA ASN A 27 -1.40 32.43 12.58
C ASN A 27 -1.19 31.00 13.10
N ALA A 28 -0.40 30.19 12.38
CA ALA A 28 0.00 28.86 12.81
C ALA A 28 1.24 28.83 13.72
N LEU A 29 1.84 29.98 14.04
CA LEU A 29 2.96 30.06 14.98
C LEU A 29 2.46 30.07 16.44
N CYS A 30 3.15 29.33 17.30
CA CYS A 30 2.95 29.39 18.76
C CYS A 30 4.29 29.34 19.51
N GLY A 31 4.28 29.75 20.78
CA GLY A 31 5.43 29.59 21.67
C GLY A 31 5.47 28.18 22.29
N ASN A 32 6.64 27.57 22.37
CA ASN A 32 6.79 26.17 22.85
C ASN A 32 6.95 26.02 24.38
N GLY A 33 6.64 27.05 25.17
CA GLY A 33 6.85 27.08 26.63
C GLY A 33 8.32 27.21 27.09
N ARG A 34 9.29 27.09 26.18
CA ARG A 34 10.74 27.30 26.44
C ARG A 34 11.28 28.62 25.88
N GLY A 35 10.42 29.40 25.22
CA GLY A 35 10.76 30.67 24.58
C GLY A 35 10.90 30.60 23.06
N ASP A 36 10.99 29.41 22.47
CA ASP A 36 11.08 29.28 21.01
C ASP A 36 9.72 29.50 20.34
N ILE A 37 9.74 30.11 19.14
CA ILE A 37 8.59 30.18 18.24
C ILE A 37 8.63 28.98 17.30
N ILE A 38 7.53 28.20 17.28
CA ILE A 38 7.37 27.01 16.45
C ILE A 38 6.15 27.14 15.52
N LEU A 39 6.16 26.45 14.38
CA LEU A 39 5.02 26.33 13.47
C LEU A 39 4.20 25.08 13.85
N SER A 40 3.02 25.26 14.43
CA SER A 40 2.13 24.16 14.83
C SER A 40 1.44 23.53 13.63
N SER A 41 1.50 22.19 13.54
CA SER A 41 0.81 21.43 12.50
C SER A 41 -0.72 21.42 12.67
N GLY A 42 -1.21 21.49 13.91
CA GLY A 42 -2.63 21.67 14.23
C GLY A 42 -3.15 23.02 13.76
N LEU A 43 -2.56 24.11 14.24
CA LEU A 43 -2.98 25.47 13.88
C LEU A 43 -2.86 25.73 12.37
N PHE A 44 -1.82 25.22 11.70
CA PHE A 44 -1.69 25.30 10.23
C PHE A 44 -2.84 24.62 9.49
N VAL A 45 -3.32 23.48 9.99
CA VAL A 45 -4.47 22.77 9.41
C VAL A 45 -5.77 23.52 9.66
N ASP A 46 -5.94 24.12 10.84
CA ASP A 46 -7.16 24.87 11.16
C ASP A 46 -7.24 26.22 10.43
N GLU A 47 -6.11 26.92 10.24
CA GLU A 47 -6.03 28.09 9.37
C GLU A 47 -6.29 27.73 7.90
N TRP A 48 -5.84 26.55 7.42
CA TRP A 48 -6.20 26.09 6.08
C TRP A 48 -7.71 25.83 5.95
N LYS A 49 -8.35 25.16 6.93
CA LYS A 49 -9.81 25.00 6.98
C LYS A 49 -10.52 26.36 6.98
N ALA A 50 -9.98 27.34 7.70
CA ALA A 50 -10.54 28.68 7.78
C ALA A 50 -10.41 29.45 6.46
N LEU A 51 -9.32 29.26 5.69
CA LEU A 51 -9.19 29.78 4.33
C LEU A 51 -10.19 29.12 3.38
N ASP A 52 -10.27 27.79 3.38
CA ASP A 52 -11.13 26.99 2.51
C ASP A 52 -12.61 27.38 2.66
N ARG A 53 -13.07 27.60 3.91
CA ARG A 53 -14.41 28.12 4.22
C ARG A 53 -14.68 29.54 3.75
N ARG A 54 -13.65 30.41 3.67
CA ARG A 54 -13.78 31.81 3.21
C ARG A 54 -13.73 31.93 1.68
N TYR A 55 -13.05 30.98 1.03
CA TYR A 55 -12.69 31.05 -0.39
C TYR A 55 -12.96 29.73 -1.17
N PRO A 56 -14.14 29.10 -1.03
CA PRO A 56 -14.45 27.80 -1.63
C PRO A 56 -14.28 27.76 -3.17
N GLN A 57 -14.48 28.90 -3.83
CA GLN A 57 -14.30 29.09 -5.27
C GLN A 57 -12.82 29.00 -5.71
N TYR A 58 -11.88 29.32 -4.83
CA TYR A 58 -10.44 29.18 -5.09
C TYR A 58 -9.89 27.84 -4.61
N THR A 59 -10.57 27.17 -3.68
CA THR A 59 -10.19 25.84 -3.17
C THR A 59 -10.88 24.68 -3.85
N CYS A 60 -11.89 24.89 -4.71
CA CYS A 60 -12.65 23.84 -5.41
C CYS A 60 -13.40 22.89 -4.44
N SER A 61 -14.02 23.48 -3.41
CA SER A 61 -14.61 22.75 -2.27
C SER A 61 -16.10 23.06 -2.06
N GLU A 62 -16.92 22.83 -3.10
CA GLU A 62 -18.35 23.20 -3.13
C GLU A 62 -19.21 22.62 -1.98
N LYS A 63 -18.78 21.53 -1.33
CA LYS A 63 -19.30 21.04 -0.04
C LYS A 63 -18.32 20.07 0.62
N ILE A 64 -17.45 20.56 1.51
CA ILE A 64 -16.77 19.70 2.51
C ILE A 64 -17.69 19.54 3.70
N VAL A 65 -18.37 18.39 3.80
CA VAL A 65 -19.42 18.16 4.81
C VAL A 65 -18.85 17.71 6.16
N HIS A 66 -17.76 16.91 6.17
CA HIS A 66 -17.14 16.42 7.39
C HIS A 66 -15.61 16.43 7.34
N TYR A 67 -14.98 16.82 8.46
CA TYR A 67 -13.53 16.86 8.66
C TYR A 67 -13.04 15.70 9.55
N GLU A 68 -13.60 14.49 9.41
CA GLU A 68 -13.16 13.31 10.17
C GLU A 68 -11.76 12.85 9.75
N ARG A 69 -10.74 13.47 10.36
CA ARG A 69 -9.36 13.41 9.91
C ARG A 69 -8.63 12.14 10.36
N ALA A 70 -8.89 11.03 9.68
CA ALA A 70 -8.14 9.79 9.85
C ALA A 70 -6.74 9.81 9.18
N GLY A 71 -6.07 10.94 8.97
CA GLY A 71 -4.77 10.98 8.27
C GLY A 71 -4.30 12.36 7.80
N PRO A 72 -3.26 12.44 6.94
CA PRO A 72 -2.74 13.72 6.46
C PRO A 72 -3.72 14.44 5.53
N SER A 73 -4.53 13.69 4.80
CA SER A 73 -5.42 14.18 3.76
C SER A 73 -6.66 14.89 4.30
N LEU A 74 -7.11 15.88 3.53
CA LEU A 74 -8.44 16.46 3.57
C LEU A 74 -9.24 15.82 2.42
N PRO A 75 -10.35 15.10 2.70
CA PRO A 75 -11.16 14.49 1.66
C PRO A 75 -11.95 15.56 0.89
N MET A 76 -11.95 15.46 -0.44
CA MET A 76 -12.64 16.39 -1.33
C MET A 76 -13.89 15.74 -1.91
N SER A 77 -15.05 16.18 -1.42
CA SER A 77 -16.38 15.78 -1.92
C SER A 77 -17.00 16.85 -2.81
N VAL A 78 -17.52 16.42 -3.98
CA VAL A 78 -18.34 17.24 -4.89
C VAL A 78 -19.66 16.52 -5.09
N GLY A 79 -20.79 17.19 -4.88
CA GLY A 79 -22.12 16.57 -4.94
C GLY A 79 -22.33 15.40 -3.96
N GLY A 80 -21.54 15.31 -2.88
CA GLY A 80 -21.56 14.18 -1.93
C GLY A 80 -20.69 12.98 -2.34
N VAL A 81 -20.11 12.96 -3.53
CA VAL A 81 -19.17 11.93 -3.99
C VAL A 81 -17.74 12.38 -3.69
N SER A 82 -16.93 11.52 -3.08
CA SER A 82 -15.50 11.80 -2.84
C SER A 82 -14.67 11.53 -4.11
N TYR A 83 -13.93 12.54 -4.57
CA TYR A 83 -13.13 12.49 -5.80
C TYR A 83 -11.62 12.46 -5.56
N ALA A 84 -11.12 13.10 -4.48
CA ALA A 84 -9.69 13.21 -4.23
C ALA A 84 -9.34 13.35 -2.73
N ASP A 85 -8.15 12.90 -2.35
CA ASP A 85 -7.54 13.14 -1.04
C ASP A 85 -6.47 14.24 -1.19
N ARG A 86 -6.73 15.46 -0.71
CA ARG A 86 -5.75 16.55 -0.75
C ARG A 86 -4.79 16.49 0.43
N ILE A 87 -3.49 16.36 0.16
CA ILE A 87 -2.44 16.37 1.20
C ILE A 87 -1.81 17.75 1.25
N LEU A 88 -2.06 18.49 2.34
CA LEU A 88 -1.31 19.70 2.65
C LEU A 88 0.16 19.32 2.91
N SER A 89 1.09 20.02 2.27
CA SER A 89 2.52 19.79 2.48
C SER A 89 3.37 21.03 2.23
N LEU A 90 4.51 21.10 2.93
CA LEU A 90 5.55 22.10 2.74
C LEU A 90 6.81 21.41 2.18
N PRO A 91 7.51 21.97 1.18
CA PRO A 91 8.81 21.45 0.75
C PRO A 91 9.82 21.41 1.90
N CYS A 92 10.70 20.41 1.90
CA CYS A 92 11.64 20.14 2.99
C CYS A 92 13.00 19.66 2.46
N HIS A 93 14.07 20.25 3.00
CA HIS A 93 15.44 19.81 2.74
C HIS A 93 15.96 19.02 3.95
N CYS A 94 16.03 17.69 3.82
CA CYS A 94 16.50 16.79 4.88
C CYS A 94 17.70 15.92 4.42
N PRO A 95 18.85 16.54 4.06
CA PRO A 95 19.96 15.87 3.41
C PRO A 95 20.51 14.71 4.25
N SER A 96 20.57 14.84 5.58
CA SER A 96 21.02 13.78 6.49
C SER A 96 20.11 12.55 6.55
N ILE A 97 18.86 12.62 6.08
CA ILE A 97 18.01 11.44 5.91
C ILE A 97 18.25 10.83 4.53
N LEU A 98 18.24 11.65 3.49
CA LEU A 98 18.43 11.21 2.10
C LEU A 98 19.82 10.61 1.85
N GLN A 99 20.88 11.15 2.47
CA GLN A 99 22.25 10.63 2.40
C GLN A 99 22.38 9.26 3.09
N ARG A 100 21.79 9.09 4.29
CA ARG A 100 21.79 7.79 4.99
C ARG A 100 20.95 6.74 4.27
N TRP A 101 19.86 7.16 3.62
CA TRP A 101 19.10 6.30 2.73
C TRP A 101 19.89 5.93 1.46
N ALA A 102 20.60 6.89 0.85
CA ALA A 102 21.40 6.67 -0.34
C ALA A 102 22.59 5.73 -0.11
N ALA A 103 23.26 5.87 1.03
CA ALA A 103 24.45 5.12 1.43
C ALA A 103 24.18 3.65 1.85
N ARG A 104 22.94 3.15 1.75
CA ARG A 104 22.66 1.73 1.99
C ARG A 104 23.28 0.87 0.89
N HIS A 105 24.05 -0.15 1.28
CA HIS A 105 24.57 -1.16 0.37
C HIS A 105 23.41 -2.03 -0.17
N ARG A 106 23.24 -2.06 -1.49
CA ARG A 106 22.13 -2.73 -2.19
C ARG A 106 22.36 -2.86 -3.69
N HIS A 107 21.61 -3.76 -4.32
CA HIS A 107 21.60 -3.96 -5.78
C HIS A 107 20.36 -3.34 -6.46
N TRP A 108 19.35 -2.95 -5.70
CA TRP A 108 18.18 -2.22 -6.18
C TRP A 108 17.77 -1.13 -5.18
N PRO A 109 17.33 0.06 -5.63
CA PRO A 109 17.30 0.51 -7.03
C PRO A 109 18.71 0.80 -7.57
N SER A 110 18.84 1.07 -8.87
CA SER A 110 20.14 1.41 -9.48
C SER A 110 20.69 2.75 -8.94
N PRO A 111 22.01 3.00 -9.02
CA PRO A 111 22.62 4.23 -8.53
C PRO A 111 21.98 5.51 -9.09
N ASP A 112 21.59 5.52 -10.36
CA ASP A 112 20.94 6.67 -11.00
C ASP A 112 19.57 6.97 -10.38
N ILE A 113 18.80 5.93 -10.05
CA ILE A 113 17.52 6.05 -9.37
C ILE A 113 17.71 6.43 -7.89
N VAL A 114 18.79 5.98 -7.24
CA VAL A 114 19.19 6.48 -5.91
C VAL A 114 19.44 7.99 -5.96
N GLN A 115 20.26 8.47 -6.92
CA GLN A 115 20.51 9.90 -7.10
C GLN A 115 19.23 10.68 -7.45
N LYS A 116 18.38 10.12 -8.32
CA LYS A 116 17.08 10.71 -8.68
C LYS A 116 16.18 10.88 -7.46
N VAL A 117 16.02 9.86 -6.64
CA VAL A 117 15.23 9.89 -5.40
C VAL A 117 15.77 10.94 -4.41
N VAL A 118 17.11 11.09 -4.30
CA VAL A 118 17.71 12.16 -3.49
C VAL A 118 17.40 13.55 -4.07
N SER A 119 17.49 13.72 -5.39
CA SER A 119 17.21 15.00 -6.06
C SER A 119 15.75 15.46 -5.94
N LEU A 120 14.81 14.51 -5.77
CA LEU A 120 13.37 14.78 -5.61
C LEU A 120 12.98 15.31 -4.22
N GLY A 121 13.93 15.39 -3.29
CA GLY A 121 13.76 16.05 -1.99
C GLY A 121 12.74 15.38 -1.06
N ALA A 122 12.17 16.17 -0.15
CA ALA A 122 11.19 15.72 0.81
C ALA A 122 10.08 16.75 1.06
N TYR A 123 9.04 16.32 1.75
CA TYR A 123 7.88 17.13 2.10
C TYR A 123 7.51 16.92 3.56
N LEU A 124 6.98 17.97 4.20
CA LEU A 124 6.45 17.96 5.56
C LEU A 124 4.94 18.00 5.50
N THR A 125 4.28 16.99 6.06
CA THR A 125 2.82 16.92 6.18
C THR A 125 2.39 17.26 7.61
N PRO A 126 1.32 18.07 7.82
CA PRO A 126 0.92 18.53 9.14
C PRO A 126 0.15 17.43 9.88
N VAL A 127 0.89 16.46 10.40
CA VAL A 127 0.45 15.30 11.19
C VAL A 127 1.58 14.94 12.14
N GLY A 128 1.32 14.91 13.44
CA GLY A 128 2.26 14.37 14.43
C GLY A 128 2.23 12.84 14.54
N SER A 129 3.18 12.31 15.29
CA SER A 129 3.24 10.89 15.64
C SER A 129 2.11 10.53 16.59
N LYS A 130 1.39 9.43 16.32
CA LYS A 130 0.38 8.92 17.26
C LYS A 130 1.03 8.61 18.61
N GLY A 131 0.42 9.10 19.68
CA GLY A 131 0.93 8.94 21.05
C GLY A 131 1.91 10.03 21.50
N SER A 132 2.28 10.98 20.64
CA SER A 132 3.09 12.14 21.07
C SER A 132 2.22 13.14 21.86
N GLU A 133 2.66 13.56 23.04
CA GLU A 133 2.07 14.70 23.76
C GLU A 133 2.08 15.97 22.89
N GLN A 134 3.07 16.08 21.99
CA GLN A 134 3.26 17.19 21.06
C GLN A 134 2.70 16.89 19.65
N THR A 135 1.75 15.94 19.50
CA THR A 135 1.14 15.55 18.20
C THR A 135 0.65 16.74 17.36
N HIS A 136 0.17 17.82 18.01
CA HIS A 136 -0.35 19.02 17.34
C HIS A 136 0.74 20.06 16.96
N MET A 137 1.99 19.85 17.40
CA MET A 137 3.17 20.64 17.05
C MET A 137 4.03 19.92 16.00
N GLU A 138 4.06 18.58 16.05
CA GLU A 138 4.87 17.74 15.18
C GLU A 138 4.41 17.74 13.71
N TRP A 139 5.39 17.72 12.81
CA TRP A 139 5.21 17.52 11.37
C TRP A 139 5.86 16.22 10.94
N ARG A 140 5.25 15.52 9.98
CA ARG A 140 5.75 14.23 9.49
C ARG A 140 6.44 14.38 8.14
N ILE A 141 7.67 13.88 8.08
CA ILE A 141 8.50 13.81 6.88
C ILE A 141 7.97 12.71 5.94
N CYS A 142 7.81 13.06 4.67
CA CYS A 142 7.22 12.27 3.61
C CYS A 142 8.02 12.44 2.31
N PHE A 143 8.21 11.36 1.55
CA PHE A 143 9.03 11.33 0.34
C PHE A 143 8.19 10.93 -0.91
N ASN A 144 6.93 11.38 -0.99
CA ASN A 144 5.95 10.88 -1.96
C ASN A 144 6.44 10.86 -3.42
N THR A 145 7.25 11.85 -3.83
CA THR A 145 7.91 11.91 -5.15
C THR A 145 8.91 10.76 -5.33
N GLY A 146 9.91 10.65 -4.45
CA GLY A 146 10.89 9.56 -4.46
C GLY A 146 10.26 8.18 -4.28
N GLU A 147 9.22 8.05 -3.45
CA GLU A 147 8.44 6.81 -3.32
C GLU A 147 7.68 6.43 -4.60
N THR A 148 7.34 7.39 -5.45
CA THR A 148 6.69 7.16 -6.75
C THR A 148 7.74 6.75 -7.78
N GLU A 149 8.89 7.43 -7.81
CA GLU A 149 10.06 7.04 -8.62
C GLU A 149 10.47 5.59 -8.31
N LEU A 150 10.57 5.20 -7.04
CA LEU A 150 10.87 3.84 -6.62
C LEU A 150 9.84 2.81 -7.11
N VAL A 151 8.54 3.13 -7.07
CA VAL A 151 7.48 2.23 -7.56
C VAL A 151 7.49 2.12 -9.09
N ASN A 152 7.80 3.20 -9.80
CA ASN A 152 7.90 3.21 -11.26
C ASN A 152 9.11 2.41 -11.77
N ASN A 153 10.17 2.28 -10.96
CA ASN A 153 11.38 1.50 -11.25
C ASN A 153 11.38 0.09 -10.63
N LEU A 154 10.20 -0.42 -10.23
CA LEU A 154 10.00 -1.86 -9.99
C LEU A 154 9.97 -2.60 -11.34
N ASN A 155 10.54 -3.80 -11.38
CA ASN A 155 10.37 -4.69 -12.53
C ASN A 155 8.96 -5.31 -12.54
N ASP A 156 8.60 -5.95 -13.65
CA ASP A 156 7.23 -6.42 -13.91
C ASP A 156 6.74 -7.43 -12.86
N THR A 157 7.61 -8.31 -12.38
CA THR A 157 7.27 -9.25 -11.30
C THR A 157 7.05 -8.52 -9.98
N GLN A 158 7.93 -7.60 -9.59
CA GLN A 158 7.78 -6.79 -8.37
C GLN A 158 6.50 -5.93 -8.41
N ALA A 159 6.20 -5.31 -9.56
CA ALA A 159 4.98 -4.54 -9.77
C ALA A 159 3.72 -5.42 -9.68
N LYS A 160 3.73 -6.61 -10.30
CA LYS A 160 2.63 -7.59 -10.20
C LYS A 160 2.42 -8.06 -8.75
N VAL A 161 3.48 -8.34 -7.98
CA VAL A 161 3.38 -8.64 -6.54
C VAL A 161 2.72 -7.49 -5.77
N TYR A 162 3.14 -6.24 -5.99
CA TYR A 162 2.56 -5.07 -5.32
C TYR A 162 1.05 -4.91 -5.60
N VAL A 163 0.64 -5.09 -6.87
CA VAL A 163 -0.78 -5.07 -7.25
C VAL A 163 -1.55 -6.22 -6.60
N LEU A 164 -1.02 -7.44 -6.60
CA LEU A 164 -1.67 -8.61 -5.99
C LEU A 164 -1.83 -8.46 -4.47
N LEU A 165 -0.81 -7.96 -3.75
CA LEU A 165 -0.90 -7.65 -2.32
C LEU A 165 -1.95 -6.56 -2.03
N LYS A 166 -2.04 -5.52 -2.88
CA LYS A 166 -3.12 -4.50 -2.78
C LYS A 166 -4.50 -5.11 -3.03
N MET A 167 -4.62 -6.06 -3.94
CA MET A 167 -5.88 -6.77 -4.22
C MET A 167 -6.27 -7.71 -3.08
N ILE A 168 -5.32 -8.44 -2.47
CA ILE A 168 -5.57 -9.27 -1.28
C ILE A 168 -6.03 -8.39 -0.10
N LEU A 169 -5.33 -7.29 0.17
CA LEU A 169 -5.72 -6.33 1.21
C LEU A 169 -7.15 -5.83 1.01
N LYS A 170 -7.49 -5.37 -0.21
CA LYS A 170 -8.79 -4.77 -0.49
C LYS A 170 -9.95 -5.77 -0.50
N ASN A 171 -9.74 -6.97 -1.04
CA ASN A 171 -10.84 -7.90 -1.35
C ASN A 171 -10.96 -9.09 -0.37
N VAL A 172 -9.86 -9.48 0.29
CA VAL A 172 -9.83 -10.60 1.25
C VAL A 172 -9.75 -10.08 2.68
N LEU A 173 -8.67 -9.36 3.04
CA LEU A 173 -8.45 -8.89 4.42
C LEU A 173 -9.43 -7.80 4.86
N ARG A 174 -9.93 -6.99 3.91
CA ARG A 174 -11.02 -6.00 4.08
C ARG A 174 -10.89 -5.15 5.36
N PRO A 175 -9.83 -4.34 5.50
CA PRO A 175 -9.62 -3.51 6.69
C PRO A 175 -10.80 -2.56 6.95
N CYS A 176 -11.34 -2.63 8.17
CA CYS A 176 -12.48 -1.85 8.62
C CYS A 176 -12.11 -0.38 8.85
N LYS A 177 -10.84 -0.11 9.20
CA LYS A 177 -10.26 1.22 9.41
C LYS A 177 -8.90 1.29 8.70
N LYS A 178 -8.08 2.29 9.02
CA LYS A 178 -6.72 2.43 8.47
C LYS A 178 -5.69 1.59 9.23
N GLU A 179 -6.08 0.39 9.64
CA GLU A 179 -5.24 -0.57 10.38
C GLU A 179 -4.08 -1.06 9.49
N ILE A 180 -4.38 -1.55 8.28
CA ILE A 180 -3.38 -1.86 7.26
C ILE A 180 -3.81 -1.20 5.95
N THR A 181 -2.84 -0.66 5.22
CA THR A 181 -3.07 0.15 4.02
C THR A 181 -2.15 -0.29 2.88
N SER A 182 -2.44 0.16 1.66
CA SER A 182 -1.56 -0.03 0.50
C SER A 182 -0.13 0.52 0.71
N TYR A 183 0.07 1.40 1.69
CA TYR A 183 1.38 1.90 2.11
C TYR A 183 2.21 0.82 2.83
N VAL A 184 1.58 -0.07 3.59
CA VAL A 184 2.24 -1.24 4.20
C VAL A 184 2.72 -2.19 3.09
N MET A 185 1.83 -2.52 2.15
CA MET A 185 2.17 -3.38 0.98
C MET A 185 3.31 -2.80 0.15
N LYS A 186 3.31 -1.46 -0.06
CA LYS A 186 4.40 -0.77 -0.77
C LYS A 186 5.73 -0.99 -0.07
N ASN A 187 5.79 -0.78 1.24
CA ASN A 187 7.03 -0.92 2.00
C ASN A 187 7.52 -2.38 2.05
N ILE A 188 6.63 -3.35 2.12
CA ILE A 188 7.00 -4.77 2.02
C ILE A 188 7.67 -5.05 0.67
N VAL A 189 7.10 -4.61 -0.46
CA VAL A 189 7.68 -4.85 -1.79
C VAL A 189 8.97 -4.05 -2.01
N LEU A 190 9.09 -2.82 -1.50
CA LEU A 190 10.34 -2.05 -1.58
C LEU A 190 11.49 -2.71 -0.80
N TRP A 191 11.22 -3.25 0.40
CA TRP A 191 12.22 -4.03 1.14
C TRP A 191 12.52 -5.36 0.46
N GLN A 192 11.51 -6.05 -0.09
CA GLN A 192 11.69 -7.29 -0.84
C GLN A 192 12.56 -7.07 -2.09
N ALA A 193 12.35 -5.98 -2.83
CA ALA A 193 13.14 -5.60 -3.99
C ALA A 193 14.59 -5.22 -3.61
N GLU A 194 14.81 -4.47 -2.52
CA GLU A 194 16.17 -4.11 -2.07
C GLU A 194 16.96 -5.31 -1.51
N SER A 195 16.29 -6.25 -0.86
CA SER A 195 16.94 -7.35 -0.11
C SER A 195 17.28 -8.59 -0.95
N ASN A 196 16.83 -8.69 -2.20
CA ASN A 196 16.95 -9.92 -3.01
C ASN A 196 17.58 -9.67 -4.40
N PRO A 197 18.25 -10.67 -5.01
CA PRO A 197 18.87 -10.55 -6.32
C PRO A 197 17.87 -10.24 -7.45
N GLN A 198 18.14 -9.23 -8.27
CA GLN A 198 17.19 -8.75 -9.28
C GLN A 198 16.92 -9.75 -10.42
N ASN A 199 17.88 -10.64 -10.69
CA ASN A 199 17.81 -11.73 -11.65
C ASN A 199 16.86 -12.88 -11.23
N GLU A 200 16.37 -12.88 -9.99
CA GLU A 200 15.39 -13.85 -9.47
C GLU A 200 13.93 -13.36 -9.57
N PHE A 201 13.70 -12.05 -9.80
CA PHE A 201 12.36 -11.49 -10.02
C PHE A 201 11.88 -11.74 -11.47
N ARG A 202 11.63 -13.00 -11.79
CA ARG A 202 11.10 -13.44 -13.10
C ARG A 202 9.60 -13.73 -13.03
N GLU A 203 8.95 -13.87 -14.17
CA GLU A 203 7.52 -14.19 -14.25
C GLU A 203 7.19 -15.52 -13.56
N ARG A 204 7.92 -16.60 -13.85
CA ARG A 204 7.71 -17.94 -13.24
C ARG A 204 7.76 -17.93 -11.71
N SER A 205 8.47 -16.97 -11.11
CA SER A 205 8.64 -16.78 -9.67
C SER A 205 7.63 -15.82 -9.03
N LEU A 206 6.66 -15.28 -9.78
CA LEU A 206 5.65 -14.32 -9.28
C LEU A 206 4.92 -14.82 -8.02
N PHE A 207 4.61 -16.12 -7.96
CA PHE A 207 3.88 -16.73 -6.85
C PHE A 207 4.76 -16.95 -5.62
N HIS A 208 6.04 -17.29 -5.81
CA HIS A 208 7.03 -17.31 -4.73
C HIS A 208 7.20 -15.91 -4.12
N TRP A 209 7.36 -14.87 -4.95
CA TRP A 209 7.47 -13.50 -4.45
C TRP A 209 6.18 -12.97 -3.82
N LEU A 210 4.99 -13.39 -4.29
CA LEU A 210 3.71 -13.10 -3.63
C LEU A 210 3.62 -13.77 -2.24
N HIS A 211 3.97 -15.05 -2.14
CA HIS A 211 4.03 -15.79 -0.87
C HIS A 211 4.99 -15.11 0.11
N ASP A 212 6.17 -14.69 -0.33
CA ASP A 212 7.15 -14.04 0.52
C ASP A 212 6.72 -12.61 0.92
N GLY A 213 5.90 -11.94 0.10
CA GLY A 213 5.21 -10.71 0.47
C GLY A 213 4.12 -10.93 1.54
N LEU A 214 3.35 -12.02 1.43
CA LEU A 214 2.39 -12.44 2.46
C LEU A 214 3.09 -12.86 3.76
N ARG A 215 4.22 -13.57 3.68
CA ARG A 215 5.09 -13.89 4.82
C ARG A 215 5.59 -12.62 5.50
N GLY A 216 6.07 -11.64 4.72
CA GLY A 216 6.48 -10.32 5.23
C GLY A 216 5.35 -9.58 5.95
N LEU A 217 4.13 -9.60 5.38
CA LEU A 217 2.94 -9.03 6.00
C LEU A 217 2.58 -9.73 7.32
N ARG A 218 2.55 -11.07 7.33
CA ARG A 218 2.28 -11.91 8.52
C ARG A 218 3.28 -11.60 9.64
N THR A 219 4.56 -11.52 9.32
CA THR A 219 5.62 -11.17 10.27
C THR A 219 5.46 -9.74 10.79
N ALA A 220 5.13 -8.77 9.95
CA ALA A 220 4.88 -7.39 10.37
C ALA A 220 3.67 -7.27 11.33
N ILE A 221 2.62 -8.05 11.09
CA ILE A 221 1.42 -8.13 11.94
C ILE A 221 1.74 -8.81 13.28
N LEU A 222 2.45 -9.94 13.28
CA LEU A 222 2.84 -10.66 14.49
C LEU A 222 3.78 -9.85 15.38
N THR A 223 4.85 -9.29 14.80
CA THR A 223 5.89 -8.56 15.54
C THR A 223 5.51 -7.11 15.86
N GLN A 224 4.39 -6.61 15.30
CA GLN A 224 4.02 -5.19 15.29
C GLN A 224 5.16 -4.28 14.80
N LYS A 225 5.98 -4.75 13.85
CA LYS A 225 7.14 -4.04 13.30
C LYS A 225 7.20 -4.12 11.77
N LEU A 226 7.24 -2.97 11.11
CA LEU A 226 7.69 -2.83 9.73
C LEU A 226 8.41 -1.49 9.59
N SER A 227 9.70 -1.53 9.29
CA SER A 227 10.51 -0.33 9.02
C SER A 227 10.00 0.42 7.80
N TYR A 228 9.92 1.75 7.88
CA TYR A 228 9.64 2.59 6.73
C TYR A 228 10.87 2.60 5.79
N TYR A 229 10.67 2.30 4.51
CA TYR A 229 11.75 2.13 3.54
C TYR A 229 12.68 3.35 3.39
N MET A 230 12.15 4.57 3.57
CA MET A 230 12.95 5.82 3.51
C MET A 230 13.59 6.22 4.86
N ILE A 231 13.03 5.77 5.99
CA ILE A 231 13.50 6.04 7.36
C ILE A 231 13.35 4.75 8.17
N PRO A 232 14.33 3.81 8.13
CA PRO A 232 14.15 2.47 8.68
C PRO A 232 13.81 2.43 10.18
N GLU A 233 14.18 3.47 10.92
CA GLU A 233 13.89 3.68 12.34
C GLU A 233 12.40 3.94 12.61
N ARG A 234 11.64 4.41 11.62
CA ARG A 234 10.21 4.69 11.74
C ARG A 234 9.39 3.42 11.49
N ASN A 235 8.90 2.82 12.57
CA ASN A 235 7.96 1.69 12.49
C ASN A 235 6.59 2.13 11.95
N LEU A 236 6.12 1.49 10.88
CA LEU A 236 4.81 1.71 10.28
C LEU A 236 3.67 0.98 11.03
N MET A 237 3.98 -0.13 11.71
CA MET A 237 2.98 -0.96 12.40
C MET A 237 2.55 -0.36 13.76
N ALA A 238 3.42 0.41 14.42
CA ALA A 238 3.11 1.08 15.68
C ALA A 238 1.90 2.04 15.59
N ALA A 239 1.62 2.60 14.41
CA ALA A 239 0.52 3.53 14.20
C ALA A 239 -0.82 2.86 13.83
N THR A 240 -0.90 1.53 13.78
CA THR A 240 -2.04 0.81 13.18
C THR A 240 -3.26 0.71 14.09
N GLY A 241 -3.06 0.57 15.41
CA GLY A 241 -4.16 0.37 16.36
C GLY A 241 -4.80 -1.02 16.26
N LEU A 242 -4.03 -2.04 15.86
CA LEU A 242 -4.52 -3.39 15.64
C LEU A 242 -4.84 -4.12 16.95
N HIS A 243 -6.14 -4.19 17.27
CA HIS A 243 -6.65 -5.01 18.37
C HIS A 243 -6.35 -6.50 18.16
N ASP A 244 -6.05 -7.20 19.25
CA ASP A 244 -5.61 -8.59 19.30
C ASP A 244 -6.49 -9.55 18.50
N THR A 245 -7.82 -9.46 18.62
CA THR A 245 -8.75 -10.32 17.86
C THR A 245 -8.60 -10.14 16.35
N GLN A 246 -8.45 -8.91 15.86
CA GLN A 246 -8.29 -8.61 14.44
C GLN A 246 -6.88 -8.93 13.93
N ARG A 247 -5.86 -8.75 14.79
CA ARG A 247 -4.48 -9.18 14.54
C ARG A 247 -4.42 -10.70 14.35
N ASN A 248 -4.98 -11.46 15.30
CA ASN A 248 -4.97 -12.92 15.29
C ASN A 248 -5.78 -13.47 14.11
N LYS A 249 -6.95 -12.89 13.81
CA LYS A 249 -7.72 -13.23 12.61
C LYS A 249 -6.89 -13.05 11.32
N TRP A 250 -6.25 -11.89 11.13
CA TRP A 250 -5.44 -11.69 9.91
C TRP A 250 -4.19 -12.58 9.86
N VAL A 251 -3.62 -12.97 10.99
CA VAL A 251 -2.56 -13.99 11.00
C VAL A 251 -3.09 -15.34 10.53
N ALA A 252 -4.30 -15.75 10.93
CA ALA A 252 -4.96 -16.94 10.39
C ALA A 252 -5.26 -16.78 8.90
N ASP A 253 -6.04 -15.75 8.50
CA ASP A 253 -6.40 -15.47 7.10
C ASP A 253 -5.17 -15.49 6.17
N ILE A 254 -4.02 -14.92 6.60
CA ILE A 254 -2.78 -14.91 5.82
C ILE A 254 -2.05 -16.26 5.85
N THR A 255 -2.09 -17.00 6.96
CA THR A 255 -1.53 -18.37 7.02
C THR A 255 -2.30 -19.29 6.06
N ASP A 256 -3.62 -19.18 6.03
CA ASP A 256 -4.49 -19.97 5.14
C ASP A 256 -4.27 -19.58 3.67
N MET A 257 -4.15 -18.28 3.38
CA MET A 257 -3.78 -17.79 2.04
C MET A 257 -2.38 -18.22 1.59
N MET A 258 -1.45 -18.49 2.52
CA MET A 258 -0.16 -19.08 2.21
C MET A 258 -0.29 -20.59 1.99
N ALA A 259 -1.14 -21.29 2.75
CA ALA A 259 -1.40 -22.73 2.57
C ALA A 259 -2.14 -23.06 1.26
N ASP A 260 -3.06 -22.19 0.82
CA ASP A 260 -3.77 -22.22 -0.48
C ASP A 260 -2.83 -22.25 -1.70
N GLY A 261 -1.61 -21.74 -1.55
CA GLY A 261 -0.70 -21.49 -2.67
C GLY A 261 -1.31 -20.57 -3.73
N PRO A 262 -1.04 -20.80 -5.03
CA PRO A 262 -1.62 -20.02 -6.13
C PRO A 262 -3.16 -19.93 -6.15
N ARG A 263 -3.88 -20.88 -5.52
CA ARG A 263 -5.36 -20.89 -5.43
C ARG A 263 -5.91 -19.61 -4.78
N VAL A 264 -5.14 -18.92 -3.93
CA VAL A 264 -5.51 -17.62 -3.31
C VAL A 264 -5.96 -16.58 -4.33
N ILE A 265 -5.41 -16.59 -5.54
CA ILE A 265 -5.76 -15.64 -6.59
C ILE A 265 -7.20 -15.84 -7.10
N LEU A 266 -7.77 -17.05 -7.00
CA LEU A 266 -9.16 -17.32 -7.36
C LEU A 266 -10.16 -16.72 -6.34
N ARG A 267 -9.71 -16.45 -5.10
CA ARG A 267 -10.48 -15.64 -4.11
C ARG A 267 -10.67 -14.19 -4.61
N LEU A 268 -9.83 -13.70 -5.52
CA LEU A 268 -9.92 -12.35 -6.10
C LEU A 268 -10.88 -12.32 -7.29
N GLN A 269 -12.15 -12.05 -7.02
CA GLN A 269 -13.26 -12.06 -8.00
C GLN A 269 -13.01 -11.35 -9.35
N LYS A 270 -12.25 -10.23 -9.38
CA LYS A 270 -11.83 -9.58 -10.64
C LYS A 270 -10.98 -10.51 -11.52
N ILE A 271 -10.03 -11.22 -10.91
CA ILE A 271 -9.12 -12.14 -11.60
C ILE A 271 -9.86 -13.42 -11.97
N ARG A 272 -10.62 -14.03 -11.05
CA ARG A 272 -11.44 -15.22 -11.34
C ARG A 272 -12.29 -15.02 -12.62
N LYS A 273 -12.92 -13.86 -12.78
CA LYS A 273 -13.69 -13.52 -13.99
C LYS A 273 -12.82 -13.31 -15.23
N ALA A 274 -11.61 -12.76 -15.11
CA ALA A 274 -10.68 -12.59 -16.23
C ALA A 274 -10.08 -13.92 -16.71
N VAL A 275 -9.75 -14.84 -15.79
CA VAL A 275 -9.26 -16.20 -16.07
C VAL A 275 -10.32 -16.99 -16.82
N ILE A 276 -11.56 -17.05 -16.30
CA ILE A 276 -12.68 -17.78 -16.93
C ILE A 276 -13.03 -17.21 -18.33
N ALA A 277 -12.75 -15.94 -18.59
CA ALA A 277 -13.03 -15.27 -19.86
C ALA A 277 -11.82 -15.21 -20.83
N SER A 278 -10.72 -15.93 -20.55
CA SER A 278 -9.51 -15.91 -21.38
C SER A 278 -9.14 -17.29 -21.90
N PRO A 279 -8.92 -17.46 -23.23
CA PRO A 279 -8.42 -18.71 -23.79
C PRO A 279 -7.01 -19.10 -23.28
N GLU A 280 -6.19 -18.11 -22.90
CA GLU A 280 -4.85 -18.32 -22.36
C GLU A 280 -4.61 -17.40 -21.15
N PRO A 281 -5.07 -17.79 -19.94
CA PRO A 281 -4.96 -16.97 -18.74
C PRO A 281 -3.51 -16.57 -18.39
N MET A 282 -2.53 -17.44 -18.68
CA MET A 282 -1.10 -17.14 -18.49
C MET A 282 -0.61 -16.05 -19.43
N LEU A 283 -0.98 -16.10 -20.72
CA LEU A 283 -0.61 -15.05 -21.67
C LEU A 283 -1.27 -13.71 -21.32
N TRP A 284 -2.49 -13.74 -20.77
CA TRP A 284 -3.17 -12.56 -20.22
C TRP A 284 -2.44 -11.96 -19.02
N PHE A 285 -1.95 -12.78 -18.09
CA PHE A 285 -1.17 -12.34 -16.93
C PHE A 285 0.25 -11.86 -17.28
N SER A 286 0.87 -12.42 -18.31
CA SER A 286 2.20 -11.98 -18.76
C SER A 286 2.18 -10.56 -19.31
N LYS A 287 1.25 -10.28 -20.23
CA LYS A 287 1.25 -9.06 -21.06
C LYS A 287 0.85 -7.76 -20.35
N ARG A 288 0.21 -7.82 -19.18
CA ARG A 288 -0.30 -6.61 -18.49
C ARG A 288 0.59 -6.18 -17.32
N ARG A 289 1.20 -5.00 -17.46
CA ARG A 289 2.22 -4.48 -16.54
C ARG A 289 1.66 -3.60 -15.43
N MET A 290 0.58 -2.84 -15.69
CA MET A 290 0.18 -1.71 -14.85
C MET A 290 -1.19 -1.85 -14.21
N GLU A 291 -1.29 -1.35 -12.98
CA GLU A 291 -2.55 -1.23 -12.24
C GLU A 291 -3.62 -0.41 -13.00
N LEU A 292 -3.18 0.51 -13.87
CA LEU A 292 -4.06 1.27 -14.78
C LEU A 292 -4.87 0.38 -15.74
N GLU A 293 -4.36 -0.76 -16.21
CA GLU A 293 -5.13 -1.68 -17.09
C GLU A 293 -6.12 -2.56 -16.32
N ILE A 294 -5.85 -2.78 -15.02
CA ILE A 294 -6.69 -3.58 -14.10
C ILE A 294 -7.75 -2.68 -13.41
N LEU A 295 -7.52 -1.37 -13.41
CA LEU A 295 -8.45 -0.33 -12.94
C LEU A 295 -9.25 0.33 -14.08
N SER A 296 -8.72 0.47 -15.31
CA SER A 296 -9.47 1.04 -16.46
C SER A 296 -10.70 0.20 -16.83
N MET A 297 -10.69 -1.11 -16.53
CA MET A 297 -11.87 -1.97 -16.61
C MET A 297 -13.05 -1.50 -15.73
N GLN A 298 -12.84 -0.61 -14.76
CA GLN A 298 -13.93 0.03 -14.01
C GLN A 298 -14.60 1.19 -14.78
N SER A 299 -13.92 1.80 -15.76
CA SER A 299 -14.50 2.81 -16.65
C SER A 299 -15.41 2.16 -17.71
N MET A 300 -15.01 1.01 -18.27
CA MET A 300 -15.83 0.27 -19.23
C MET A 300 -17.11 -0.35 -18.63
N GLN A 301 -17.22 -0.48 -17.31
CA GLN A 301 -18.42 -1.05 -16.66
C GLN A 301 -19.66 -0.13 -16.69
N PHE A 302 -19.55 1.12 -17.18
CA PHE A 302 -20.71 1.99 -17.40
C PHE A 302 -21.39 1.78 -18.77
N ARG A 303 -20.89 0.91 -19.66
CA ARG A 303 -21.50 0.59 -20.97
C ARG A 303 -21.79 -0.89 -21.22
N LEU A 304 -21.75 -1.74 -20.19
CA LEU A 304 -22.08 -3.16 -20.27
C LEU A 304 -23.10 -3.61 -19.21
N ARG A 305 -23.97 -2.68 -18.75
CA ARG A 305 -24.99 -2.96 -17.74
C ARG A 305 -26.34 -3.42 -18.30
N ASP A 306 -26.62 -3.13 -19.58
CA ASP A 306 -27.93 -3.41 -20.20
C ASP A 306 -28.06 -4.84 -20.74
N ILE A 307 -26.95 -5.55 -20.98
CA ILE A 307 -26.95 -6.83 -21.70
C ILE A 307 -27.09 -8.04 -20.76
N ILE A 308 -26.57 -7.98 -19.53
CA ILE A 308 -26.50 -9.13 -18.61
C ILE A 308 -27.56 -9.02 -17.48
N CYS A 309 -28.82 -8.86 -17.89
CA CYS A 309 -30.00 -8.90 -17.02
C CYS A 309 -30.94 -10.08 -17.38
N ARG A 310 -30.39 -11.25 -17.73
CA ARG A 310 -31.12 -12.52 -17.89
C ARG A 310 -30.32 -13.70 -17.29
N ASN A 311 -31.04 -14.65 -16.68
CA ASN A 311 -30.60 -15.92 -16.05
C ASN A 311 -29.64 -15.78 -14.83
N LYS A 312 -30.05 -15.96 -13.56
CA LYS A 312 -30.54 -17.20 -12.86
C LYS A 312 -29.68 -18.44 -13.16
N ASN A 313 -29.25 -19.31 -12.23
CA ASN A 313 -29.39 -19.47 -10.76
C ASN A 313 -28.22 -20.37 -10.24
N GLY A 314 -27.97 -20.49 -8.92
CA GLY A 314 -27.13 -21.58 -8.35
C GLY A 314 -26.42 -21.29 -7.00
N VAL A 315 -26.35 -22.28 -6.10
CA VAL A 315 -25.76 -22.29 -4.72
C VAL A 315 -25.30 -23.77 -4.46
N VAL A 316 -24.22 -24.16 -3.75
CA VAL A 316 -24.03 -24.35 -2.28
C VAL A 316 -22.59 -24.87 -1.97
N GLU A 317 -22.12 -24.59 -0.74
CA GLU A 317 -20.95 -25.00 0.08
C GLU A 317 -20.78 -26.54 0.36
N SER A 318 -19.75 -27.16 0.99
CA SER A 318 -18.29 -26.95 1.32
C SER A 318 -17.81 -28.22 2.14
N ASP A 319 -16.61 -28.47 2.72
CA ASP A 319 -15.23 -27.89 2.78
C ASP A 319 -14.22 -28.94 3.39
N THR A 320 -12.94 -28.56 3.62
CA THR A 320 -11.93 -29.06 4.61
C THR A 320 -11.07 -30.35 4.44
N ILE A 321 -9.89 -30.29 5.11
CA ILE A 321 -8.86 -31.33 5.46
C ILE A 321 -7.87 -31.71 4.31
N LEU A 322 -6.61 -31.25 4.22
CA LEU A 322 -5.37 -31.41 5.05
C LEU A 322 -4.70 -32.82 4.96
N SER A 323 -3.36 -32.99 4.79
CA SER A 323 -2.21 -32.06 4.76
C SER A 323 -0.99 -32.57 3.91
N ASP A 324 0.23 -32.08 4.21
CA ASP A 324 1.58 -32.65 3.95
C ASP A 324 2.26 -32.53 2.56
N ILE A 325 1.59 -32.11 1.48
CA ILE A 325 2.23 -32.01 0.13
C ILE A 325 3.06 -30.72 -0.09
N ASN A 326 3.12 -29.83 0.90
CA ASN A 326 3.29 -28.37 0.72
C ASN A 326 4.71 -27.85 0.36
N ARG A 327 5.62 -28.69 -0.17
CA ARG A 327 7.00 -28.29 -0.58
C ARG A 327 7.34 -28.49 -2.06
N ARG A 328 6.55 -29.23 -2.84
CA ARG A 328 6.77 -29.43 -4.30
C ARG A 328 5.75 -28.72 -5.19
N THR A 329 4.55 -28.44 -4.69
CA THR A 329 3.45 -27.85 -5.48
C THR A 329 3.71 -26.42 -5.99
N TRP A 330 4.61 -25.68 -5.35
CA TRP A 330 4.84 -24.26 -5.65
C TRP A 330 5.49 -23.97 -7.01
N GLU A 331 6.20 -24.95 -7.59
CA GLU A 331 6.90 -24.79 -8.88
C GLU A 331 6.06 -25.26 -10.07
N ILE A 332 4.99 -26.03 -9.82
CA ILE A 332 4.18 -26.74 -10.83
C ILE A 332 2.70 -26.29 -10.79
N GLY A 333 2.23 -25.76 -9.66
CA GLY A 333 0.81 -25.67 -9.30
C GLY A 333 -0.08 -24.75 -10.12
N ILE A 334 0.41 -24.07 -11.16
CA ILE A 334 -0.43 -23.27 -12.07
C ILE A 334 -0.94 -24.07 -13.26
N ASP A 335 -0.10 -24.90 -13.88
CA ASP A 335 -0.51 -25.70 -15.06
C ASP A 335 -1.51 -26.78 -14.65
N VAL A 336 -1.33 -27.39 -13.48
CA VAL A 336 -2.26 -28.40 -12.94
C VAL A 336 -3.63 -27.79 -12.60
N VAL A 337 -3.64 -26.61 -11.96
CA VAL A 337 -4.90 -25.90 -11.61
C VAL A 337 -5.58 -25.37 -12.87
N LEU A 338 -4.85 -24.88 -13.87
CA LEU A 338 -5.43 -24.38 -15.11
C LEU A 338 -5.94 -25.51 -16.02
N ARG A 339 -5.24 -26.65 -16.14
CA ARG A 339 -5.73 -27.81 -16.90
C ARG A 339 -7.04 -28.36 -16.35
N ALA A 340 -7.11 -28.59 -15.04
CA ALA A 340 -8.35 -29.05 -14.40
C ALA A 340 -9.53 -28.08 -14.66
N ILE A 341 -9.27 -26.77 -14.62
CA ILE A 341 -10.27 -25.74 -14.95
C ILE A 341 -10.66 -25.74 -16.44
N SER A 342 -9.72 -25.98 -17.37
CA SER A 342 -10.01 -25.98 -18.81
C SER A 342 -10.67 -27.26 -19.32
N GLU A 343 -10.36 -28.40 -18.69
CA GLU A 343 -10.89 -29.72 -19.06
C GLU A 343 -12.25 -30.02 -18.40
N GLY A 344 -12.73 -29.13 -17.52
CA GLY A 344 -13.99 -29.28 -16.78
C GLY A 344 -13.97 -30.41 -15.75
N GLY A 345 -12.79 -30.95 -15.45
CA GLY A 345 -12.59 -32.10 -14.58
C GLY A 345 -12.61 -31.75 -13.10
N ASP A 346 -12.81 -32.78 -12.27
CA ASP A 346 -12.57 -32.67 -10.85
C ASP A 346 -11.08 -32.38 -10.58
N VAL A 347 -10.83 -31.25 -9.91
CA VAL A 347 -9.50 -30.74 -9.59
C VAL A 347 -8.75 -31.70 -8.67
N ASP A 348 -9.44 -32.40 -7.77
CA ASP A 348 -8.79 -33.22 -6.76
C ASP A 348 -8.50 -34.64 -7.30
N ASN A 349 -9.36 -35.22 -8.15
CA ASN A 349 -9.01 -36.38 -9.01
C ASN A 349 -7.82 -36.08 -9.93
N THR A 350 -7.79 -34.90 -10.58
CA THR A 350 -6.67 -34.50 -11.44
C THR A 350 -5.35 -34.44 -10.65
N ILE A 351 -5.41 -33.93 -9.41
CA ILE A 351 -4.26 -33.88 -8.52
C ILE A 351 -3.84 -35.29 -8.05
N GLN A 352 -4.77 -36.21 -7.74
CA GLN A 352 -4.44 -37.60 -7.44
C GLN A 352 -3.71 -38.31 -8.60
N TYR A 353 -4.13 -38.09 -9.85
CA TYR A 353 -3.48 -38.68 -11.03
C TYR A 353 -2.01 -38.23 -11.15
N TYR A 354 -1.74 -36.92 -11.05
CA TYR A 354 -0.37 -36.41 -11.10
C TYR A 354 0.44 -36.70 -9.82
N GLN A 355 -0.21 -36.95 -8.67
CA GLN A 355 0.48 -37.48 -7.47
C GLN A 355 0.96 -38.92 -7.68
N GLY A 356 0.15 -39.79 -8.30
CA GLY A 356 0.57 -41.15 -8.67
C GLY A 356 1.80 -41.14 -9.59
N LEU A 357 1.81 -40.26 -10.60
CA LEU A 357 2.94 -40.02 -11.50
C LEU A 357 4.19 -39.39 -10.84
N LEU A 358 4.12 -38.99 -9.56
CA LEU A 358 5.23 -38.43 -8.77
C LEU A 358 5.66 -39.33 -7.60
N MET A 359 5.04 -40.51 -7.49
CA MET A 359 5.32 -41.56 -6.49
C MET A 359 5.89 -42.84 -7.13
N ALA A 360 6.09 -42.81 -8.46
CA ALA A 360 6.87 -43.77 -9.25
C ALA A 360 8.19 -43.11 -9.71
#